data_AF-A0A0S7ZP47-F1
#
_entry.id   AF-A0A0S7ZP47-F1
#
_cell.length_a   1.000
_cell.length_b   1.000
_cell.length_c   1.000
_cell.angle_alpha   90.00
_cell.angle_beta   90.00
_cell.angle_gamma   90.00
#
_symmetry.space_group_name_H-M   'P 1'
#
loop_
_entity.id
_entity.type
_entity.pdbx_description
1 polymer ?
#
loop_
_entity_poly.entity_id
_entity_poly.type
_entity_poly.pdbx_seq_one_letter_code
_entity_poly.pdbx_strand_id
1 'polypeptide(L)'
;MILIGERVNAGFKDVKNAIINKDGNVIKEWARKQSEVGASYIDVNLGTASNKPEDLCWMIELVQEVVDTPISIDNNKPNMLKDAMKVCKKPPLVNSTTAVEEKMNQLFPIVAEYNASIIGLVMDETGSPANADKRVENAAKLMEKAMEFGLSPDQLYLDPIVMPLNCMQQQAKEILAAANQFQLFSDPPCHIVCGLTNISSGAKHTHIINRVFMTMMIANGCDAVICNVLDEELVNTILTAELIMNKAIYADSYIEAFRKKAKG
;
A
#
# COMPACT_ATOMS: atom_id res chain seq x y z
N MET A 1 -11.86 -4.90 0.75
CA MET A 1 -10.44 -4.60 1.02
C MET A 1 -9.75 -4.27 -0.29
N ILE A 2 -8.90 -3.25 -0.29
CA ILE A 2 -7.96 -2.93 -1.38
C ILE A 2 -6.66 -3.71 -1.13
N LEU A 3 -6.34 -4.68 -1.98
CA LEU A 3 -5.16 -5.52 -1.83
C LEU A 3 -4.03 -5.02 -2.74
N ILE A 4 -2.92 -4.56 -2.15
CA ILE A 4 -1.75 -4.09 -2.88
C ILE A 4 -0.69 -5.20 -2.83
N GLY A 5 -0.41 -5.82 -3.98
CA GLY A 5 0.51 -6.96 -4.08
C GLY A 5 1.98 -6.53 -4.00
N GLU A 6 2.68 -6.95 -2.96
CA GLU A 6 4.05 -6.49 -2.62
C GLU A 6 5.19 -7.17 -3.41
N ARG A 7 4.91 -8.15 -4.28
CA ARG A 7 5.93 -9.11 -4.74
C ARG A 7 6.86 -8.58 -5.84
N VAL A 8 6.44 -7.59 -6.62
CA VAL A 8 7.27 -6.96 -7.69
C VAL A 8 8.17 -5.88 -7.06
N ASN A 9 9.04 -6.34 -6.14
CA ASN A 9 9.88 -5.49 -5.32
C ASN A 9 11.34 -5.99 -5.34
N ALA A 10 12.29 -5.08 -5.57
CA ALA A 10 13.71 -5.40 -5.63
C ALA A 10 14.36 -5.80 -4.29
N GLY A 11 13.61 -5.77 -3.19
CA GLY A 11 13.96 -6.47 -1.95
C GLY A 11 14.02 -7.99 -2.14
N PHE A 12 13.24 -8.54 -3.08
CA PHE A 12 13.33 -9.95 -3.46
C PHE A 12 14.45 -10.19 -4.47
N LYS A 13 15.29 -11.21 -4.20
CA LYS A 13 16.51 -11.48 -4.97
C LYS A 13 16.25 -11.75 -6.46
N ASP A 14 15.17 -12.44 -6.78
CA ASP A 14 14.80 -12.77 -8.15
C ASP A 14 14.37 -11.53 -8.95
N VAL A 15 13.57 -10.65 -8.36
CA VAL A 15 13.18 -9.36 -8.96
C VAL A 15 14.39 -8.44 -9.08
N LYS A 16 15.26 -8.38 -8.06
CA LYS A 16 16.52 -7.63 -8.13
C LYS A 16 17.39 -8.08 -9.30
N ASN A 17 17.57 -9.39 -9.47
CA ASN A 17 18.35 -9.95 -10.56
C ASN A 17 17.70 -9.70 -11.93
N ALA A 18 16.37 -9.78 -12.02
CA ALA A 18 15.61 -9.45 -13.21
C ALA A 18 15.86 -7.99 -13.66
N ILE A 19 15.87 -7.04 -12.73
CA ILE A 19 16.17 -5.62 -13.02
C ILE A 19 17.61 -5.46 -13.52
N ILE A 20 18.59 -6.03 -12.80
CA ILE A 20 20.02 -5.90 -13.14
C ILE A 20 20.32 -6.50 -14.52
N ASN A 21 19.74 -7.66 -14.84
CA ASN A 21 19.98 -8.37 -16.09
C ASN A 21 19.02 -7.96 -17.22
N LYS A 22 18.09 -7.04 -16.97
CA LYS A 22 17.03 -6.65 -17.91
C LYS A 22 16.20 -7.82 -18.42
N ASP A 23 15.95 -8.81 -17.56
CA ASP A 23 15.07 -9.95 -17.84
C ASP A 23 13.69 -9.72 -17.24
N GLY A 24 12.71 -9.38 -18.08
CA GLY A 24 11.35 -9.06 -17.66
C GLY A 24 10.47 -10.25 -17.31
N ASN A 25 10.91 -11.50 -17.54
CA ASN A 25 10.02 -12.67 -17.40
C ASN A 25 9.53 -12.86 -15.96
N VAL A 26 10.43 -12.72 -14.98
CA VAL A 26 10.09 -12.85 -13.54
C VAL A 26 9.10 -11.77 -13.10
N ILE A 27 9.28 -10.53 -13.57
CA ILE A 27 8.37 -9.42 -13.26
C ILE A 27 6.97 -9.70 -13.81
N LYS A 28 6.88 -10.13 -15.08
CA LYS A 28 5.62 -10.51 -15.73
C LYS A 28 4.93 -11.67 -15.03
N GLU A 29 5.68 -12.68 -14.62
CA GLU A 29 5.14 -13.84 -13.90
C GLU A 29 4.53 -13.44 -12.56
N TRP A 30 5.24 -12.63 -11.77
CA TRP A 30 4.71 -12.15 -10.49
C TRP A 30 3.52 -11.22 -10.65
N ALA A 31 3.49 -10.38 -11.69
CA ALA A 31 2.34 -9.57 -12.02
C ALA A 31 1.09 -10.42 -12.26
N ARG A 32 1.18 -11.43 -13.14
CA ARG A 32 0.06 -12.35 -13.43
C ARG A 32 -0.44 -13.06 -12.18
N LYS A 33 0.48 -13.68 -11.43
CA LYS A 33 0.13 -14.43 -10.22
C LYS A 33 -0.63 -13.58 -9.20
N GLN A 34 -0.20 -12.34 -8.98
CA GLN A 34 -0.85 -11.44 -8.03
C GLN A 34 -2.19 -10.92 -8.55
N SER A 35 -2.29 -10.61 -9.84
CA SER A 35 -3.55 -10.18 -10.48
C SER A 35 -4.60 -11.30 -10.44
N GLU A 36 -4.23 -12.54 -10.78
CA GLU A 36 -5.11 -13.72 -10.79
C GLU A 36 -5.75 -14.05 -9.43
N VAL A 37 -5.10 -13.65 -8.32
CA VAL A 37 -5.62 -13.84 -6.96
C VAL A 37 -6.34 -12.60 -6.41
N GLY A 38 -6.51 -11.55 -7.23
CA GLY A 38 -7.35 -10.40 -6.90
C GLY A 38 -6.62 -9.21 -6.31
N ALA A 39 -5.33 -9.02 -6.60
CA ALA A 39 -4.66 -7.76 -6.29
C ALA A 39 -5.37 -6.58 -6.95
N SER A 40 -5.68 -5.56 -6.16
CA SER A 40 -6.26 -4.28 -6.59
C SER A 40 -5.19 -3.36 -7.20
N TYR A 41 -3.96 -3.45 -6.69
CA TYR A 41 -2.77 -2.79 -7.26
C TYR A 41 -1.59 -3.75 -7.26
N ILE A 42 -0.68 -3.60 -8.22
CA ILE A 42 0.65 -4.24 -8.20
C ILE A 42 1.68 -3.21 -7.73
N ASP A 43 2.30 -3.45 -6.58
CA ASP A 43 3.39 -2.60 -6.09
C ASP A 43 4.68 -2.83 -6.89
N VAL A 44 5.24 -1.75 -7.43
CA VAL A 44 6.45 -1.77 -8.26
C VAL A 44 7.54 -0.96 -7.57
N ASN A 45 8.50 -1.67 -7.00
CA ASN A 45 9.60 -1.10 -6.22
C ASN A 45 10.96 -1.46 -6.83
N LEU A 46 11.73 -0.44 -7.25
CA LEU A 46 13.10 -0.60 -7.80
C LEU A 46 14.16 -0.91 -6.73
N GLY A 47 13.88 -0.57 -5.48
CA GLY A 47 14.77 -0.71 -4.33
C GLY A 47 16.17 -0.17 -4.60
N THR A 48 17.17 -0.95 -4.20
CA THR A 48 18.59 -0.62 -4.44
C THR A 48 19.13 -1.21 -5.74
N ALA A 49 18.28 -1.81 -6.59
CA ALA A 49 18.71 -2.40 -7.85
C ALA A 49 19.06 -1.35 -8.89
N SER A 50 18.35 -0.21 -8.88
CA SER A 50 18.60 0.92 -9.78
C SER A 50 18.07 2.23 -9.20
N ASN A 51 18.56 3.34 -9.72
CA ASN A 51 18.09 4.70 -9.46
C ASN A 51 17.65 5.44 -10.73
N LYS A 52 17.54 4.73 -11.85
CA LYS A 52 17.22 5.26 -13.17
C LYS A 52 15.71 5.32 -13.40
N PRO A 53 15.12 6.47 -13.76
CA PRO A 53 13.70 6.56 -14.10
C PRO A 53 13.28 5.56 -15.19
N GLU A 54 14.15 5.30 -16.17
CA GLU A 54 13.88 4.39 -17.28
C GLU A 54 13.68 2.95 -16.81
N ASP A 55 14.35 2.55 -15.73
CA ASP A 55 14.21 1.21 -15.17
C ASP A 55 12.86 1.05 -14.45
N LEU A 56 12.37 2.11 -13.80
CA LEU A 56 11.04 2.13 -13.19
C LEU A 56 9.96 2.03 -14.27
N CYS A 57 10.06 2.88 -15.29
CA CYS A 57 9.12 2.87 -16.42
C CYS A 57 9.09 1.51 -17.11
N TRP A 58 10.26 0.91 -17.36
CA TRP A 58 10.38 -0.44 -17.93
C TRP A 58 9.67 -1.50 -17.07
N MET A 59 9.84 -1.48 -15.74
CA MET A 59 9.11 -2.42 -14.87
C MET A 59 7.60 -2.23 -14.96
N ILE A 60 7.14 -0.97 -14.94
CA ILE A 60 5.72 -0.62 -15.04
C ILE A 60 5.12 -1.09 -16.37
N GLU A 61 5.82 -0.86 -17.49
CA GLU A 61 5.39 -1.31 -18.80
C GLU A 61 5.27 -2.84 -18.87
N LEU A 62 6.26 -3.58 -18.35
CA LEU A 62 6.23 -5.05 -18.31
C LEU A 62 5.04 -5.59 -17.52
N VAL A 63 4.69 -4.98 -16.39
CA VAL A 63 3.50 -5.37 -15.60
C VAL A 63 2.24 -5.15 -16.44
N GLN A 64 2.07 -3.95 -17.00
CA GLN A 64 0.89 -3.56 -17.78
C GLN A 64 0.79 -4.23 -19.16
N GLU A 65 1.82 -4.95 -19.61
CA GLU A 65 1.76 -5.81 -20.80
C GLU A 65 0.99 -7.11 -20.55
N VAL A 66 0.93 -7.56 -19.29
CA VAL A 66 0.42 -8.90 -18.96
C VAL A 66 -0.78 -8.91 -18.03
N VAL A 67 -1.06 -7.79 -17.37
CA VAL A 67 -2.24 -7.62 -16.50
C VAL A 67 -2.84 -6.23 -16.64
N ASP A 68 -4.14 -6.13 -16.39
CA ASP A 68 -4.88 -4.86 -16.37
C ASP A 68 -4.93 -4.22 -14.97
N THR A 69 -4.39 -4.88 -13.94
CA THR A 69 -4.34 -4.36 -12.56
C THR A 69 -3.53 -3.05 -12.52
N PRO A 70 -4.07 -1.96 -11.93
CA PRO A 70 -3.33 -0.70 -11.75
C PRO A 70 -2.03 -0.84 -10.95
N ILE A 71 -1.16 0.17 -11.07
CA ILE A 71 0.17 0.17 -10.45
C ILE A 71 0.16 0.95 -9.14
N SER A 72 0.79 0.40 -8.10
CA SER A 72 1.32 1.16 -6.96
C SER A 72 2.79 1.49 -7.25
N ILE A 73 3.10 2.76 -7.47
CA ILE A 73 4.45 3.24 -7.76
C ILE A 73 5.17 3.44 -6.42
N ASP A 74 6.04 2.51 -6.05
CA ASP A 74 6.83 2.60 -4.82
C ASP A 74 8.12 3.41 -5.05
N ASN A 75 7.93 4.73 -5.13
CA ASN A 75 9.01 5.70 -5.25
C ASN A 75 8.55 7.10 -4.79
N ASN A 76 9.38 7.77 -3.99
CA ASN A 76 9.09 9.11 -3.44
C ASN A 76 9.93 10.24 -4.06
N LYS A 77 10.62 9.98 -5.18
CA LYS A 77 11.42 10.99 -5.89
C LYS A 77 10.59 11.67 -6.97
N PRO A 78 10.40 13.01 -6.93
CA PRO A 78 9.53 13.72 -7.86
C PRO A 78 9.89 13.51 -9.35
N ASN A 79 11.18 13.42 -9.69
CA ASN A 79 11.63 13.19 -11.06
C ASN A 79 11.25 11.79 -11.57
N MET A 80 11.48 10.75 -10.75
CA MET A 80 11.10 9.38 -11.12
C MET A 80 9.59 9.24 -11.21
N LEU A 81 8.86 9.88 -10.30
CA LEU A 81 7.40 9.86 -10.31
C LEU A 81 6.83 10.48 -11.59
N LYS A 82 7.33 11.65 -12.02
CA LYS A 82 6.87 12.31 -13.25
C LYS A 82 7.02 11.45 -14.50
N ASP A 83 8.08 10.66 -14.60
CA ASP A 83 8.28 9.79 -15.75
C ASP A 83 7.46 8.49 -15.65
N ALA A 84 7.37 7.91 -14.45
CA ALA A 84 6.53 6.73 -14.19
C ALA A 84 5.03 7.01 -14.46
N MET A 85 4.54 8.18 -14.05
CA MET A 85 3.15 8.60 -14.25
C MET A 85 2.75 8.60 -15.74
N LYS A 86 3.66 9.01 -16.65
CA LYS A 86 3.39 9.07 -18.09
C LYS A 86 3.18 7.71 -18.73
N VAL A 87 3.75 6.64 -18.17
CA VAL A 87 3.64 5.28 -18.71
C VAL A 87 2.52 4.47 -18.06
N CYS A 88 1.89 4.98 -16.99
CA CYS A 88 0.73 4.35 -16.37
C CYS A 88 -0.51 4.47 -17.26
N LYS A 89 -1.14 3.34 -17.60
CA LYS A 89 -2.36 3.26 -18.43
C LYS A 89 -3.63 3.57 -17.65
N LYS A 90 -3.60 3.39 -16.33
CA LYS A 90 -4.69 3.65 -15.37
C LYS A 90 -4.16 4.54 -14.25
N PRO A 91 -5.03 5.31 -13.56
CA PRO A 91 -4.62 6.10 -12.40
C PRO A 91 -3.86 5.24 -11.37
N PRO A 92 -2.59 5.56 -11.09
CA PRO A 92 -1.78 4.78 -10.16
C PRO A 92 -2.03 5.19 -8.70
N LEU A 93 -1.54 4.36 -7.78
CA LEU A 93 -1.35 4.70 -6.38
C LEU A 93 0.12 5.09 -6.17
N VAL A 94 0.40 6.26 -5.59
CA VAL A 94 1.76 6.69 -5.26
C VAL A 94 2.12 6.23 -3.87
N ASN A 95 3.15 5.40 -3.74
CA ASN A 95 3.72 4.94 -2.49
C ASN A 95 5.13 5.55 -2.33
N SER A 96 5.33 6.63 -1.60
CA SER A 96 4.42 7.39 -0.75
C SER A 96 4.96 8.82 -0.60
N THR A 97 4.23 9.68 0.12
CA THR A 97 4.75 10.92 0.70
C THR A 97 4.80 10.82 2.23
N THR A 98 5.44 11.79 2.88
CA THR A 98 5.45 11.97 4.33
C THR A 98 4.76 13.28 4.71
N ALA A 99 4.45 13.49 5.99
CA ALA A 99 3.91 14.75 6.52
C ALA A 99 4.96 15.89 6.58
N VAL A 100 6.02 15.79 5.78
CA VAL A 100 7.05 16.84 5.60
C VAL A 100 6.56 17.79 4.52
N GLU A 101 6.49 19.08 4.85
CA GLU A 101 5.81 20.06 4.00
C GLU A 101 6.45 20.18 2.60
N GLU A 102 7.79 20.20 2.54
CA GLU A 102 8.52 20.24 1.28
C GLU A 102 8.17 19.05 0.38
N LYS A 103 8.01 17.85 0.96
CA LYS A 103 7.68 16.63 0.21
C LYS A 103 6.25 16.67 -0.34
N MET A 104 5.29 17.08 0.48
CA MET A 104 3.90 17.26 0.05
C MET A 104 3.78 18.28 -1.09
N ASN A 105 4.46 19.42 -0.97
CA ASN A 105 4.47 20.47 -2.01
C ASN A 105 5.10 20.00 -3.33
N GLN A 106 6.02 19.03 -3.29
CA GLN A 106 6.63 18.46 -4.50
C GLN A 106 5.77 17.37 -5.15
N LEU A 107 5.09 16.53 -4.34
CA LEU A 107 4.42 15.32 -4.81
C LEU A 107 2.94 15.51 -5.09
N PHE A 108 2.18 16.25 -4.26
CA PHE A 108 0.74 16.43 -4.46
C PHE A 108 0.35 17.09 -5.78
N PRO A 109 1.08 18.10 -6.31
CA PRO A 109 0.80 18.61 -7.65
C PRO A 109 0.89 17.54 -8.73
N ILE A 110 1.87 16.63 -8.63
CA ILE A 110 2.05 15.52 -9.59
C ILE A 110 0.89 14.53 -9.44
N VAL A 111 0.50 14.20 -8.21
CA VAL A 111 -0.61 13.27 -7.95
C VAL A 111 -1.92 13.83 -8.53
N ALA A 112 -2.20 15.11 -8.30
CA ALA A 112 -3.39 15.79 -8.82
C ALA A 112 -3.39 15.87 -10.35
N GLU A 113 -2.25 16.20 -10.98
CA GLU A 113 -2.12 16.29 -12.44
C GLU A 113 -2.50 14.97 -13.16
N TYR A 114 -2.15 13.83 -12.56
CA TYR A 114 -2.40 12.50 -13.14
C TYR A 114 -3.63 11.80 -12.56
N ASN A 115 -4.45 12.50 -11.77
CA ASN A 115 -5.61 11.96 -11.07
C ASN A 115 -5.28 10.67 -10.27
N ALA A 116 -4.07 10.60 -9.72
CA ALA A 116 -3.57 9.45 -8.99
C ALA A 116 -4.06 9.48 -7.53
N SER A 117 -3.95 8.35 -6.85
CA SER A 117 -4.07 8.27 -5.39
C SER A 117 -2.69 8.33 -4.75
N ILE A 118 -2.60 8.61 -3.45
CA ILE A 118 -1.32 8.69 -2.73
C ILE A 118 -1.41 8.14 -1.31
N ILE A 119 -0.37 7.39 -0.93
CA ILE A 119 -0.11 6.98 0.44
C ILE A 119 0.62 8.11 1.18
N GLY A 120 0.06 8.56 2.29
CA GLY A 120 0.68 9.50 3.22
C GLY A 120 1.15 8.78 4.47
N LEU A 121 2.47 8.63 4.62
CA LEU A 121 3.07 8.11 5.85
C LEU A 121 3.00 9.19 6.94
N VAL A 122 2.48 8.86 8.12
CA VAL A 122 2.32 9.80 9.25
C VAL A 122 3.64 10.15 9.95
N MET A 123 4.69 10.43 9.18
CA MET A 123 6.03 10.79 9.63
C MET A 123 6.33 12.22 9.21
N ASP A 124 6.90 13.00 10.12
CA ASP A 124 7.36 14.36 9.85
C ASP A 124 8.90 14.42 9.89
N GLU A 125 9.47 15.62 9.99
CA GLU A 125 10.90 15.86 10.04
C GLU A 125 11.57 15.26 11.29
N THR A 126 10.80 14.99 12.34
CA THR A 126 11.27 14.37 13.59
C THR A 126 11.33 12.84 13.50
N GLY A 127 10.79 12.27 12.42
CA GLY A 127 10.75 10.83 12.18
C GLY A 127 9.42 10.21 12.56
N SER A 128 9.43 8.89 12.79
CA SER A 128 8.20 8.15 13.05
C SER A 128 7.64 8.47 14.45
N PRO A 129 6.34 8.81 14.58
CA PRO A 129 5.75 9.14 15.87
C PRO A 129 5.80 7.98 16.86
N ALA A 130 5.82 8.30 18.15
CA ALA A 130 5.81 7.32 19.24
C ALA A 130 4.43 7.03 19.82
N ASN A 131 3.44 7.90 19.60
CA ASN A 131 2.09 7.80 20.17
C ASN A 131 1.00 8.08 19.12
N ALA A 132 -0.24 7.70 19.43
CA ALA A 132 -1.38 7.87 18.54
C ALA A 132 -1.66 9.35 18.22
N ASP A 133 -1.61 10.24 19.21
CA ASP A 133 -1.95 11.66 19.03
C ASP A 133 -1.06 12.33 17.97
N LYS A 134 0.24 12.08 17.99
CA LYS A 134 1.17 12.64 17.01
C LYS A 134 0.99 12.01 15.62
N ARG A 135 0.58 10.73 15.54
CA ARG A 135 0.18 10.11 14.25
C ARG A 135 -1.05 10.80 13.68
N VAL A 136 -2.04 11.09 14.52
CA VAL A 136 -3.28 11.78 14.18
C VAL A 136 -3.00 13.21 13.73
N GLU A 137 -2.14 13.95 14.43
CA GLU A 137 -1.68 15.28 14.02
C GLU A 137 -1.04 15.26 12.62
N ASN A 138 -0.11 14.33 12.39
CA ASN A 138 0.57 14.21 11.09
C ASN A 138 -0.39 13.78 9.97
N ALA A 139 -1.37 12.93 10.28
CA ALA A 139 -2.40 12.50 9.34
C ALA A 139 -3.36 13.63 8.98
N ALA A 140 -3.75 14.47 9.95
CA ALA A 140 -4.53 15.68 9.71
C ALA A 140 -3.77 16.67 8.81
N LYS A 141 -2.46 16.88 9.07
CA LYS A 141 -1.58 17.70 8.22
C LYS A 141 -1.52 17.18 6.78
N LEU A 142 -1.40 15.87 6.59
CA LEU A 142 -1.44 15.24 5.26
C LEU A 142 -2.76 15.51 4.55
N MET A 143 -3.88 15.35 5.25
CA MET A 143 -5.21 15.54 4.69
C MET A 143 -5.49 17.00 4.31
N GLU A 144 -5.23 17.94 5.21
CA GLU A 144 -5.39 19.38 4.95
C GLU A 144 -4.59 19.76 3.71
N LYS A 145 -3.33 19.34 3.65
CA LYS A 145 -2.46 19.66 2.53
C LYS A 145 -2.90 18.97 1.23
N ALA A 146 -3.39 17.74 1.28
CA ALA A 146 -3.95 17.06 0.10
C ALA A 146 -5.17 17.83 -0.46
N MET A 147 -6.05 18.32 0.43
CA MET A 147 -7.22 19.12 0.04
C MET A 147 -6.84 20.46 -0.59
N GLU A 148 -5.78 21.13 -0.11
CA GLU A 148 -5.26 22.36 -0.73
C GLU A 148 -4.87 22.17 -2.20
N PHE A 149 -4.37 20.98 -2.57
CA PHE A 149 -4.03 20.63 -3.95
C PHE A 149 -5.18 19.97 -4.72
N GLY A 150 -6.38 19.90 -4.13
CA GLY A 150 -7.59 19.39 -4.78
C GLY A 150 -7.71 17.86 -4.81
N LEU A 151 -6.93 17.14 -3.99
CA LEU A 151 -7.11 15.70 -3.81
C LEU A 151 -8.32 15.44 -2.91
N SER A 152 -9.19 14.53 -3.33
CA SER A 152 -10.33 14.11 -2.53
C SER A 152 -9.92 13.09 -1.45
N PRO A 153 -10.73 12.92 -0.37
CA PRO A 153 -10.43 11.96 0.68
C PRO A 153 -10.20 10.52 0.20
N ASP A 154 -10.95 10.06 -0.82
CA ASP A 154 -10.80 8.74 -1.45
C ASP A 154 -9.51 8.59 -2.28
N GLN A 155 -8.81 9.68 -2.58
CA GLN A 155 -7.47 9.64 -3.19
C GLN A 155 -6.35 9.57 -2.15
N LEU A 156 -6.64 9.74 -0.86
CA LEU A 156 -5.66 9.75 0.21
C LEU A 156 -5.71 8.47 1.04
N TYR A 157 -4.56 7.79 1.12
CA TYR A 157 -4.36 6.56 1.89
C TYR A 157 -3.45 6.88 3.07
N LEU A 158 -3.98 6.95 4.28
CA LEU A 158 -3.21 7.27 5.48
C LEU A 158 -2.55 5.99 6.02
N ASP A 159 -1.21 5.99 6.09
CA ASP A 159 -0.44 4.89 6.69
C ASP A 159 0.03 5.29 8.09
N PRO A 160 -0.45 4.62 9.16
CA PRO A 160 -0.04 4.91 10.53
C PRO A 160 1.40 4.51 10.84
N ILE A 161 2.16 3.97 9.88
CA ILE A 161 3.54 3.47 9.97
C ILE A 161 3.64 2.29 10.91
N VAL A 162 3.43 1.10 10.35
CA VAL A 162 3.59 -0.17 11.07
C VAL A 162 5.05 -0.40 11.48
N MET A 163 5.26 -0.74 12.75
CA MET A 163 6.58 -0.96 13.33
C MET A 163 6.78 -2.41 13.79
N PRO A 164 8.02 -2.94 13.79
CA PRO A 164 8.28 -4.34 14.15
C PRO A 164 7.91 -4.68 15.60
N LEU A 165 7.12 -5.73 15.77
CA LEU A 165 6.65 -6.19 17.08
C LEU A 165 7.80 -6.65 17.99
N ASN A 166 8.87 -7.20 17.41
CA ASN A 166 9.96 -7.83 18.17
C ASN A 166 10.80 -6.83 19.01
N CYS A 167 10.87 -5.56 18.61
CA CYS A 167 11.64 -4.53 19.31
C CYS A 167 10.80 -3.29 19.67
N MET A 168 9.63 -3.10 19.07
CA MET A 168 8.77 -1.94 19.27
C MET A 168 7.33 -2.35 19.64
N GLN A 169 7.18 -3.41 20.45
CA GLN A 169 5.88 -4.03 20.76
C GLN A 169 4.78 -3.04 21.16
N GLN A 170 5.10 -2.01 21.96
CA GLN A 170 4.12 -1.04 22.44
C GLN A 170 3.48 -0.21 21.31
N GLN A 171 4.19 -0.04 20.19
CA GLN A 171 3.70 0.74 19.05
C GLN A 171 2.46 0.12 18.41
N ALA A 172 2.26 -1.19 18.51
CA ALA A 172 1.10 -1.85 17.91
C ALA A 172 -0.22 -1.27 18.43
N LYS A 173 -0.32 -0.92 19.71
CA LYS A 173 -1.52 -0.30 20.29
C LYS A 173 -1.72 1.13 19.80
N GLU A 174 -0.65 1.90 19.74
CA GLU A 174 -0.67 3.30 19.26
C GLU A 174 -1.06 3.38 17.78
N ILE A 175 -0.57 2.43 16.97
CA ILE A 175 -0.91 2.30 15.55
C ILE A 175 -2.41 2.01 15.37
N LEU A 176 -2.95 1.03 16.12
CA LEU A 176 -4.37 0.68 16.06
C LEU A 176 -5.26 1.84 16.50
N ALA A 177 -4.89 2.53 17.58
CA ALA A 177 -5.62 3.69 18.09
C ALA A 177 -5.61 4.86 17.09
N ALA A 178 -4.47 5.13 16.44
CA ALA A 178 -4.38 6.15 15.40
C ALA A 178 -5.24 5.79 14.19
N ALA A 179 -5.16 4.55 13.69
CA ALA A 179 -5.96 4.08 12.58
C ALA A 179 -7.48 4.26 12.84
N ASN A 180 -7.94 3.95 14.05
CA ASN A 180 -9.34 4.18 14.41
C ASN A 180 -9.74 5.66 14.33
N GLN A 181 -8.86 6.57 14.76
CA GLN A 181 -9.12 8.01 14.72
C GLN A 181 -9.07 8.60 13.31
N PHE A 182 -8.27 8.04 12.38
CA PHE A 182 -8.20 8.53 10.99
C PHE A 182 -9.56 8.48 10.29
N GLN A 183 -10.43 7.53 10.66
CA GLN A 183 -11.78 7.42 10.10
C GLN A 183 -12.66 8.64 10.37
N LEU A 184 -12.29 9.47 11.36
CA LEU A 184 -13.10 10.60 11.82
C LEU A 184 -12.77 11.91 11.11
N PHE A 185 -11.78 11.93 10.21
CA PHE A 185 -11.32 13.17 9.60
C PHE A 185 -12.24 13.72 8.51
N SER A 186 -12.93 12.85 7.78
CA SER A 186 -13.80 13.24 6.66
C SER A 186 -14.99 12.30 6.51
N ASP A 187 -16.01 12.77 5.78
CA ASP A 187 -17.10 11.96 5.28
C ASP A 187 -17.25 12.22 3.76
N PRO A 188 -16.95 11.25 2.88
CA PRO A 188 -16.47 9.90 3.18
C PRO A 188 -15.06 9.89 3.82
N PRO A 189 -14.73 8.86 4.63
CA PRO A 189 -13.41 8.77 5.27
C PRO A 189 -12.30 8.56 4.23
N CYS A 190 -11.10 9.05 4.54
CA CYS A 190 -9.89 8.67 3.82
C CYS A 190 -9.65 7.16 3.92
N HIS A 191 -8.94 6.59 2.95
CA HIS A 191 -8.47 5.22 3.06
C HIS A 191 -7.42 5.09 4.16
N ILE A 192 -7.39 3.93 4.82
CA ILE A 192 -6.38 3.57 5.82
C ILE A 192 -5.62 2.37 5.28
N VAL A 193 -4.31 2.55 5.09
CA VAL A 193 -3.43 1.54 4.51
C VAL A 193 -2.34 1.12 5.50
N CYS A 194 -1.80 -0.09 5.34
CA CYS A 194 -0.57 -0.44 6.02
C CYS A 194 0.33 -1.38 5.21
N GLY A 195 1.65 -1.21 5.37
CA GLY A 195 2.64 -2.22 5.02
C GLY A 195 2.65 -3.37 6.04
N LEU A 196 1.90 -4.44 5.76
CA LEU A 196 1.60 -5.46 6.77
C LEU A 196 2.84 -6.20 7.26
N THR A 197 3.76 -6.56 6.36
CA THR A 197 4.92 -7.39 6.69
C THR A 197 5.86 -6.73 7.70
N ASN A 198 5.83 -5.40 7.82
CA ASN A 198 6.62 -4.64 8.78
C ASN A 198 6.40 -5.05 10.24
N ILE A 199 5.16 -5.43 10.62
CA ILE A 199 4.85 -5.82 12.01
C ILE A 199 5.62 -7.07 12.45
N SER A 200 5.93 -7.95 11.49
CA SER A 200 6.59 -9.23 11.75
C SER A 200 8.09 -9.24 11.44
N SER A 201 8.65 -8.11 10.99
CA SER A 201 10.07 -8.00 10.64
C SER A 201 10.98 -8.46 11.79
N GLY A 202 11.84 -9.44 11.50
CA GLY A 202 12.77 -10.02 12.48
C GLY A 202 12.14 -10.94 13.53
N ALA A 203 10.85 -11.29 13.41
CA ALA A 203 10.18 -12.29 14.24
C ALA A 203 10.24 -13.70 13.61
N LYS A 204 10.01 -14.75 14.42
CA LYS A 204 9.97 -16.15 13.93
C LYS A 204 8.63 -16.56 13.32
N HIS A 205 7.53 -16.15 13.94
CA HIS A 205 6.18 -16.61 13.59
C HIS A 205 5.45 -15.54 12.76
N THR A 206 6.03 -15.16 11.63
CA THR A 206 5.61 -13.98 10.86
C THR A 206 4.17 -14.08 10.34
N HIS A 207 3.79 -15.23 9.79
CA HIS A 207 2.44 -15.44 9.23
C HIS A 207 1.32 -15.20 10.25
N ILE A 208 1.42 -15.78 11.45
CA ILE A 208 0.38 -15.60 12.48
C ILE A 208 0.38 -14.17 13.04
N ILE A 209 1.55 -13.55 13.20
CA ILE A 209 1.66 -12.14 13.61
C ILE A 209 0.95 -11.24 12.60
N ASN A 210 1.22 -11.42 11.31
CA ASN A 210 0.60 -10.65 10.23
C ASN A 210 -0.92 -10.83 10.22
N ARG A 211 -1.43 -12.05 10.31
CA ARG A 211 -2.88 -12.34 10.27
C ARG A 211 -3.65 -11.74 11.44
N VAL A 212 -3.12 -11.90 12.66
CA VAL A 212 -3.73 -11.34 13.87
C VAL A 212 -3.71 -9.82 13.81
N PHE A 213 -2.57 -9.22 13.47
CA PHE A 213 -2.46 -7.77 13.36
C PHE A 213 -3.37 -7.19 12.28
N MET A 214 -3.47 -7.84 11.12
CA MET A 214 -4.36 -7.41 10.05
C MET A 214 -5.84 -7.42 10.48
N THR A 215 -6.26 -8.46 11.22
CA THR A 215 -7.63 -8.54 11.76
C THR A 215 -7.92 -7.36 12.71
N MET A 216 -6.95 -7.02 13.56
CA MET A 216 -7.05 -5.86 14.45
C MET A 216 -7.08 -4.54 13.66
N MET A 217 -6.26 -4.40 12.62
CA MET A 217 -6.27 -3.22 11.75
C MET A 217 -7.62 -3.04 11.04
N ILE A 218 -8.21 -4.12 10.51
CA ILE A 218 -9.54 -4.11 9.88
C ILE A 218 -10.61 -3.65 10.87
N ALA A 219 -10.57 -4.16 12.10
CA ALA A 219 -11.48 -3.74 13.17
C ALA A 219 -11.31 -2.25 13.54
N ASN A 220 -10.13 -1.67 13.29
CA ASN A 220 -9.83 -0.25 13.49
C ASN A 220 -9.92 0.56 12.18
N GLY A 221 -10.60 0.06 11.15
CA GLY A 221 -10.96 0.82 9.94
C GLY A 221 -10.09 0.62 8.73
N CYS A 222 -9.00 -0.15 8.85
CA CYS A 222 -8.14 -0.44 7.71
C CYS A 222 -8.95 -1.05 6.55
N ASP A 223 -8.75 -0.50 5.36
CA ASP A 223 -9.45 -0.87 4.13
C ASP A 223 -8.52 -1.01 2.91
N ALA A 224 -7.22 -0.76 3.09
CA ALA A 224 -6.16 -1.09 2.14
C ALA A 224 -4.97 -1.77 2.84
N VAL A 225 -4.26 -2.66 2.14
CA VAL A 225 -3.07 -3.32 2.71
C VAL A 225 -2.05 -3.68 1.64
N ILE A 226 -0.78 -3.36 1.89
CA ILE A 226 0.36 -3.87 1.14
C ILE A 226 0.80 -5.18 1.78
N CYS A 227 0.64 -6.29 1.05
CA CYS A 227 0.95 -7.62 1.56
C CYS A 227 1.23 -8.65 0.47
N ASN A 228 1.68 -9.84 0.88
CA ASN A 228 1.74 -11.01 0.03
C ASN A 228 0.33 -11.56 -0.22
N VAL A 229 -0.29 -11.11 -1.31
CA VAL A 229 -1.62 -11.58 -1.77
C VAL A 229 -1.67 -13.07 -2.13
N LEU A 230 -0.51 -13.74 -2.26
CA LEU A 230 -0.43 -15.19 -2.50
C LEU A 230 -0.46 -16.02 -1.21
N ASP A 231 -0.41 -15.40 -0.02
CA ASP A 231 -0.68 -16.10 1.25
C ASP A 231 -2.19 -16.30 1.39
N GLU A 232 -2.68 -17.46 0.95
CA GLU A 232 -4.11 -17.77 0.95
C GLU A 232 -4.75 -17.67 2.32
N GLU A 233 -4.05 -18.09 3.37
CA GLU A 233 -4.57 -18.03 4.74
C GLU A 233 -4.67 -16.57 5.23
N LEU A 234 -3.73 -15.71 4.84
CA LEU A 234 -3.83 -14.27 5.09
C LEU A 234 -5.03 -13.65 4.37
N VAL A 235 -5.19 -13.92 3.07
CA VAL A 235 -6.32 -13.39 2.30
C VAL A 235 -7.65 -13.89 2.86
N ASN A 236 -7.74 -15.18 3.19
CA ASN A 236 -8.94 -15.74 3.82
C ASN A 236 -9.22 -15.04 5.18
N THR A 237 -8.18 -14.76 5.98
CA THR A 237 -8.32 -14.01 7.24
C THR A 237 -8.89 -12.60 6.99
N ILE A 238 -8.37 -11.88 6.00
CA ILE A 238 -8.85 -10.54 5.61
C ILE A 238 -10.34 -10.60 5.22
N LEU A 239 -10.72 -11.52 4.32
CA LEU A 239 -12.10 -11.67 3.87
C LEU A 239 -13.05 -12.02 5.03
N THR A 240 -12.59 -12.89 5.94
CA THR A 240 -13.36 -13.27 7.13
C THR A 240 -13.56 -12.08 8.07
N ALA A 241 -12.51 -11.29 8.28
CA ALA A 241 -12.58 -10.09 9.12
C ALA A 241 -13.51 -9.03 8.52
N GLU A 242 -13.46 -8.78 7.20
CA GLU A 242 -14.40 -7.88 6.53
C GLU A 242 -15.86 -8.35 6.64
N LEU A 243 -16.08 -9.66 6.53
CA LEU A 243 -17.40 -10.27 6.70
C LEU A 243 -17.93 -10.07 8.12
N ILE A 244 -17.10 -10.29 9.15
CA ILE A 244 -17.44 -10.06 10.56
C ILE A 244 -17.75 -8.57 10.82
N MET A 245 -17.01 -7.68 10.17
CA MET A 245 -17.25 -6.22 10.22
C MET A 245 -18.46 -5.77 9.39
N ASN A 246 -19.24 -6.71 8.84
CA ASN A 246 -20.43 -6.44 8.02
C ASN A 246 -20.14 -5.60 6.76
N LYS A 247 -18.92 -5.69 6.22
CA LYS A 247 -18.53 -5.04 4.95
C LYS A 247 -18.94 -5.87 3.71
N ALA A 248 -19.36 -7.11 3.92
CA ALA A 248 -19.87 -8.02 2.90
C ALA A 248 -21.07 -8.81 3.43
N ILE A 249 -21.97 -9.23 2.53
CA ILE A 249 -23.10 -10.09 2.90
C ILE A 249 -22.60 -11.53 3.10
N TYR A 250 -23.06 -12.17 4.17
CA TYR A 250 -22.73 -13.56 4.46
C TYR A 250 -23.24 -14.52 3.39
N ALA A 251 -22.35 -15.41 2.95
CA ALA A 251 -22.66 -16.62 2.20
C ALA A 251 -21.64 -17.68 2.60
N ASP A 252 -22.06 -18.95 2.69
CA ASP A 252 -21.16 -20.06 3.04
C ASP A 252 -19.92 -20.12 2.13
N SER A 253 -20.06 -19.67 0.88
CA SER A 253 -19.02 -19.64 -0.14
C SER A 253 -18.35 -18.27 -0.35
N TYR A 254 -18.28 -17.42 0.68
CA TYR A 254 -17.75 -16.05 0.54
C TYR A 254 -16.29 -16.00 0.06
N ILE A 255 -15.47 -17.00 0.45
CA ILE A 255 -14.08 -17.13 0.00
C ILE A 255 -14.03 -17.46 -1.50
N GLU A 256 -14.81 -18.44 -1.94
CA GLU A 256 -14.87 -18.86 -3.35
C GLU A 256 -15.45 -17.75 -4.23
N ALA A 257 -16.44 -17.01 -3.73
CA ALA A 257 -17.03 -15.88 -4.43
C ALA A 257 -16.01 -14.77 -4.68
N PHE A 258 -15.17 -14.44 -3.69
CA PHE A 258 -14.07 -13.49 -3.87
C PHE A 258 -13.09 -13.96 -4.94
N ARG A 259 -12.66 -15.22 -4.88
CA ARG A 259 -11.72 -15.81 -5.85
C ARG A 259 -12.29 -15.88 -7.27
N LYS A 260 -13.60 -16.08 -7.44
CA LYS A 260 -14.26 -16.03 -8.75
C LYS A 260 -14.28 -14.61 -9.31
N LYS A 261 -14.56 -13.61 -8.46
CA LYS A 261 -14.52 -12.19 -8.86
C LYS A 261 -13.11 -11.76 -9.28
N ALA A 262 -12.07 -12.30 -8.65
CA ALA A 262 -10.68 -12.01 -9.02
C ALA A 262 -10.27 -12.52 -10.42
N LYS A 263 -10.99 -13.51 -10.99
CA LYS A 263 -10.66 -14.14 -12.27
C LYS A 263 -11.45 -13.61 -13.48
N GLY A 264 -12.46 -12.77 -13.24
CA GLY A 264 -13.35 -12.22 -14.27
C GLY A 264 -13.15 -10.74 -14.44
#